data_AF-A0A1S9RA75-F1
#
_entry.id   AF-A0A1S9RA75-F1
#
_cell.length_a   1.000
_cell.length_b   1.000
_cell.length_c   1.000
_cell.angle_alpha   90.00
_cell.angle_beta   90.00
_cell.angle_gamma   90.00
#
_symmetry.space_group_name_H-M   'P 1'
#
loop_
_entity.id
_entity.type
_entity.pdbx_description
1 polymer ?
#
loop_
_entity_poly.entity_id
_entity_poly.type
_entity_poly.pdbx_seq_one_letter_code
_entity_poly.pdbx_strand_id
1 'polypeptide(L)'
;MLLRSAFAYGVFCLAAVSARSPPKVFMIRHGEKPPNRDDHGLTLDGIKRSQCLRDIFGRDSGYDIGHIMAPTVKWNGEHRRAYMTVLPLANDLGLEVDAHCSRKDTQCVADTIQSYDGPGNILISWRHKNMGQIQEHLGSHDPLEYPEDRFDLIWTIPFPYEEVTDIESEFCPGLGSRPALVAQY
;
A
#
# COMPACT_ATOMS: atom_id res chain seq x y z
N MET A 1 60.97 39.19 -17.06
CA MET A 1 60.27 37.90 -16.98
C MET A 1 59.15 38.05 -15.96
N LEU A 2 57.90 38.21 -16.42
CA LEU A 2 56.72 38.38 -15.57
C LEU A 2 55.97 37.05 -15.50
N LEU A 3 56.06 36.33 -14.37
CA LEU A 3 55.26 35.13 -14.12
C LEU A 3 53.82 35.56 -13.80
N ARG A 4 52.88 35.20 -14.68
CA ARG A 4 51.44 35.31 -14.43
C ARG A 4 50.98 34.04 -13.73
N SER A 5 50.75 34.10 -12.42
CA SER A 5 50.05 33.03 -11.69
C SER A 5 48.56 33.11 -11.99
N ALA A 6 48.02 32.09 -12.64
CA ALA A 6 46.58 31.90 -12.82
C ALA A 6 46.05 31.09 -11.63
N PHE A 7 45.25 31.72 -10.77
CA PHE A 7 44.49 31.02 -9.73
C PHE A 7 43.21 30.46 -10.36
N ALA A 8 43.14 29.14 -10.52
CA ALA A 8 41.93 28.44 -10.92
C ALA A 8 40.99 28.35 -9.70
N TYR A 9 39.94 29.18 -9.68
CA TYR A 9 38.86 29.03 -8.72
C TYR A 9 37.97 27.86 -9.15
N GLY A 10 38.18 26.70 -8.54
CA GLY A 10 37.27 25.56 -8.66
C GLY A 10 35.99 25.83 -7.88
N VAL A 11 34.87 26.00 -8.60
CA VAL A 11 33.54 26.04 -8.00
C VAL A 11 33.16 24.63 -7.56
N PHE A 12 33.11 24.40 -6.25
CA PHE A 12 32.63 23.14 -5.67
C PHE A 12 31.10 23.21 -5.59
N CYS A 13 30.40 22.61 -6.55
CA CYS A 13 28.95 22.41 -6.45
C CYS A 13 28.66 21.34 -5.39
N LEU A 14 28.29 21.76 -4.18
CA LEU A 14 27.68 20.87 -3.19
C LEU A 14 26.30 20.46 -3.70
N ALA A 15 26.18 19.24 -4.21
CA ALA A 15 24.88 18.61 -4.42
C ALA A 15 24.27 18.29 -3.04
N ALA A 16 23.19 18.98 -2.69
CA ALA A 16 22.41 18.63 -1.51
C ALA A 16 21.71 17.29 -1.77
N VAL A 17 22.19 16.22 -1.14
CA VAL A 17 21.44 14.96 -1.04
C VAL A 17 20.27 15.25 -0.10
N SER A 18 19.08 15.46 -0.66
CA SER A 18 17.86 15.55 0.14
C SER A 18 17.57 14.15 0.69
N ALA A 19 17.58 14.01 2.02
CA ALA A 19 17.18 12.78 2.67
C ALA A 19 15.70 12.56 2.38
N ARG A 20 15.38 11.51 1.62
CA ARG A 20 14.00 11.12 1.32
C ARG A 20 13.35 10.65 2.63
N SER A 21 12.21 11.25 2.99
CA SER A 21 11.41 10.72 4.10
C SER A 21 11.03 9.27 3.80
N PRO A 22 11.10 8.35 4.78
CA PRO A 22 10.60 7.00 4.61
C PRO A 22 9.16 7.00 4.08
N PRO A 23 8.78 6.02 3.23
CA PRO A 23 7.43 5.94 2.71
C PRO A 23 6.43 5.70 3.85
N LYS A 24 5.18 6.08 3.62
CA LYS A 24 4.05 5.53 4.39
C LYS A 24 3.58 4.24 3.74
N VAL A 25 3.01 3.35 4.55
CA VAL A 25 2.26 2.19 4.08
C VAL A 25 0.77 2.49 4.23
N PHE A 26 0.03 2.27 3.16
CA PHE A 26 -1.43 2.24 3.15
C PHE A 26 -1.87 0.79 2.98
N MET A 27 -2.62 0.26 3.93
CA MET A 27 -3.08 -1.13 3.90
C MET A 27 -4.60 -1.19 3.76
N ILE A 28 -5.07 -1.93 2.76
CA ILE A 28 -6.49 -2.14 2.47
C ILE A 28 -6.79 -3.65 2.40
N ARG A 29 -8.04 -4.01 2.68
CA ARG A 29 -8.53 -5.36 2.41
C ARG A 29 -8.86 -5.50 0.92
N HIS A 30 -8.76 -6.71 0.37
CA HIS A 30 -9.36 -7.02 -0.93
C HIS A 30 -10.86 -6.63 -0.97
N GLY A 31 -11.38 -6.28 -2.14
CA GLY A 31 -12.79 -5.93 -2.34
C GLY A 31 -13.77 -7.08 -2.09
N GLU A 32 -15.06 -6.77 -2.15
CA GLU A 32 -16.17 -7.66 -1.82
C GLU A 32 -16.08 -8.99 -2.58
N LYS A 33 -16.36 -10.07 -1.84
CA LYS A 33 -16.20 -11.45 -2.31
C LYS A 33 -17.53 -12.19 -2.32
N PRO A 34 -17.73 -13.16 -3.23
CA PRO A 34 -18.89 -14.03 -3.18
C PRO A 34 -18.97 -14.80 -1.85
N PRO A 35 -20.18 -15.24 -1.45
CA PRO A 35 -20.36 -16.11 -0.29
C PRO A 35 -19.72 -17.49 -0.52
N ASN A 36 -19.74 -17.98 -1.77
CA ASN A 36 -19.07 -19.20 -2.17
C ASN A 36 -17.54 -19.06 -1.98
N ARG A 37 -16.93 -19.96 -1.21
CA ARG A 37 -15.49 -19.92 -0.88
C ARG A 37 -14.61 -20.38 -2.03
N ASP A 38 -15.15 -21.20 -2.92
CA ASP A 38 -14.46 -21.72 -4.11
C ASP A 38 -14.50 -20.71 -5.27
N ASP A 39 -15.32 -19.67 -5.16
CA ASP A 39 -15.21 -18.51 -6.04
C ASP A 39 -14.11 -17.59 -5.53
N HIS A 40 -13.04 -17.47 -6.33
CA HIS A 40 -11.88 -16.65 -6.02
C HIS A 40 -11.97 -15.24 -6.62
N GLY A 41 -13.07 -14.88 -7.28
CA GLY A 41 -13.29 -13.55 -7.88
C GLY A 41 -13.79 -12.50 -6.89
N LEU A 42 -14.01 -11.31 -7.42
CA LEU A 42 -14.73 -10.21 -6.78
C LEU A 42 -16.22 -10.27 -7.16
N THR A 43 -17.10 -9.79 -6.29
CA THR A 43 -18.49 -9.50 -6.67
C THR A 43 -18.55 -8.26 -7.56
N LEU A 44 -19.75 -7.90 -8.06
CA LEU A 44 -19.96 -6.61 -8.73
C LEU A 44 -19.58 -5.43 -7.83
N ASP A 45 -19.89 -5.50 -6.54
CA ASP A 45 -19.50 -4.49 -5.56
C ASP A 45 -17.97 -4.43 -5.41
N GLY A 46 -17.29 -5.57 -5.38
CA GLY A 46 -15.83 -5.63 -5.30
C GLY A 46 -15.15 -5.07 -6.56
N ILE A 47 -15.74 -5.31 -7.74
CA ILE A 47 -15.29 -4.69 -8.99
C ILE A 47 -15.52 -3.18 -8.93
N LYS A 48 -16.68 -2.73 -8.46
CA LYS A 48 -16.98 -1.31 -8.30
C LYS A 48 -16.01 -0.63 -7.35
N ARG A 49 -15.63 -1.29 -6.25
CA ARG A 49 -14.59 -0.83 -5.32
C ARG A 49 -13.25 -0.70 -6.04
N SER A 50 -12.82 -1.73 -6.78
CA SER A 50 -11.55 -1.68 -7.54
C SER A 50 -11.48 -0.50 -8.52
N GLN A 51 -12.62 -0.07 -9.06
CA GLN A 51 -12.69 1.13 -9.92
C GLN A 51 -12.61 2.42 -9.10
N CYS A 52 -13.34 2.50 -8.00
CA CYS A 52 -13.31 3.64 -7.08
C CYS A 52 -11.90 3.92 -6.52
N LEU A 53 -11.10 2.90 -6.25
CA LEU A 53 -9.73 3.05 -5.74
C LEU A 53 -8.83 3.87 -6.69
N ARG A 54 -9.16 3.93 -7.98
CA ARG A 54 -8.44 4.74 -8.99
C ARG A 54 -8.56 6.23 -8.71
N ASP A 55 -9.71 6.66 -8.20
CA ASP A 55 -9.97 8.06 -7.84
C ASP A 55 -9.35 8.41 -6.48
N ILE A 56 -9.31 7.44 -5.56
CA ILE A 56 -8.79 7.63 -4.20
C ILE A 56 -7.26 7.71 -4.19
N PHE A 57 -6.60 6.72 -4.81
CA PHE A 57 -5.14 6.55 -4.79
C PHE A 57 -4.48 6.98 -6.10
N GLY A 58 -5.23 7.63 -7.00
CA GLY A 58 -4.76 8.04 -8.31
C GLY A 58 -3.57 9.01 -8.25
N ARG A 59 -3.03 9.33 -9.44
CA ARG A 59 -1.82 10.16 -9.59
C ARG A 59 -1.93 11.54 -8.94
N ASP A 60 -3.14 12.11 -8.91
CA ASP A 60 -3.41 13.43 -8.35
C ASP A 60 -3.83 13.37 -6.86
N SER A 61 -3.80 12.18 -6.25
CA SER A 61 -4.11 11.99 -4.83
C SER A 61 -2.96 12.42 -3.93
N GLY A 62 -3.28 12.76 -2.68
CA GLY A 62 -2.28 13.00 -1.64
C GLY A 62 -1.56 11.74 -1.15
N TYR A 63 -1.95 10.55 -1.62
CA TYR A 63 -1.36 9.28 -1.21
C TYR A 63 -0.02 9.00 -1.90
N ASP A 64 0.27 9.60 -3.06
CA ASP A 64 1.56 9.46 -3.77
C ASP A 64 2.04 7.99 -3.90
N ILE A 65 1.21 7.09 -4.44
CA ILE A 65 1.52 5.65 -4.50
C ILE A 65 2.62 5.39 -5.55
N GLY A 66 3.74 4.81 -5.10
CA GLY A 66 4.85 4.40 -5.96
C GLY A 66 5.11 2.88 -5.96
N HIS A 67 4.50 2.14 -5.05
CA HIS A 67 4.59 0.67 -5.01
C HIS A 67 3.26 0.07 -4.59
N ILE A 68 2.85 -1.03 -5.25
CA ILE A 68 1.60 -1.73 -4.98
C ILE A 68 1.90 -3.21 -4.77
N MET A 69 1.46 -3.76 -3.63
CA MET A 69 1.62 -5.17 -3.29
C MET A 69 0.28 -5.89 -3.16
N ALA A 70 0.26 -7.15 -3.59
CA ALA A 70 -0.82 -8.10 -3.39
C ALA A 70 -0.24 -9.52 -3.26
N PRO A 71 -0.98 -10.53 -2.78
CA PRO A 71 -0.41 -11.86 -2.64
C PRO A 71 -0.24 -12.55 -4.00
N THR A 72 0.72 -13.46 -4.08
CA THR A 72 0.87 -14.36 -5.23
C THR A 72 -0.46 -15.02 -5.60
N VAL A 73 -0.83 -14.91 -6.87
CA VAL A 73 -2.01 -15.58 -7.44
C VAL A 73 -1.61 -17.00 -7.82
N LYS A 74 -2.31 -18.00 -7.27
CA LYS A 74 -2.06 -19.40 -7.65
C LYS A 74 -2.61 -19.68 -9.05
N TRP A 75 -2.09 -20.74 -9.68
CA TRP A 75 -2.52 -21.19 -11.01
C TRP A 75 -4.03 -21.50 -11.10
N ASN A 76 -4.66 -21.96 -10.00
CA ASN A 76 -6.10 -22.21 -9.93
C ASN A 76 -6.92 -20.93 -9.64
N GLY A 77 -6.26 -19.78 -9.61
CA GLY A 77 -6.85 -18.47 -9.34
C GLY A 77 -7.09 -18.18 -7.86
N GLU A 78 -6.71 -19.07 -6.94
CA GLU A 78 -6.74 -18.74 -5.51
C GLU A 78 -5.93 -17.48 -5.23
N HIS A 79 -6.43 -16.69 -4.27
CA HIS A 79 -5.78 -15.49 -3.73
C HIS A 79 -5.78 -14.28 -4.68
N ARG A 80 -6.39 -14.38 -5.87
CA ARG A 80 -6.50 -13.29 -6.86
C ARG A 80 -7.29 -12.05 -6.42
N ARG A 81 -8.15 -12.12 -5.40
CA ARG A 81 -9.04 -10.99 -5.05
C ARG A 81 -8.28 -9.70 -4.73
N ALA A 82 -7.25 -9.80 -3.89
CA ALA A 82 -6.43 -8.65 -3.51
C ALA A 82 -5.73 -8.07 -4.74
N TYR A 83 -5.13 -8.93 -5.58
CA TYR A 83 -4.53 -8.53 -6.84
C TYR A 83 -5.54 -7.81 -7.76
N MET A 84 -6.72 -8.40 -7.98
CA MET A 84 -7.78 -7.80 -8.80
C MET A 84 -8.30 -6.47 -8.25
N THR A 85 -8.23 -6.27 -6.93
CA THR A 85 -8.73 -5.06 -6.28
C THR A 85 -7.88 -3.84 -6.65
N VAL A 86 -6.56 -4.00 -6.74
CA VAL A 86 -5.62 -2.90 -7.02
C VAL A 86 -5.15 -2.84 -8.47
N LEU A 87 -5.39 -3.89 -9.27
CA LEU A 87 -4.94 -3.96 -10.65
C LEU A 87 -5.37 -2.75 -11.52
N PRO A 88 -6.64 -2.24 -11.47
CA PRO A 88 -7.01 -1.08 -12.25
C PRO A 88 -6.21 0.18 -11.90
N LEU A 89 -5.96 0.41 -10.61
CA LEU A 89 -5.15 1.52 -10.13
C LEU A 89 -3.69 1.37 -10.57
N ALA A 90 -3.10 0.18 -10.43
CA ALA A 90 -1.73 -0.08 -10.85
C ALA A 90 -1.52 0.24 -12.33
N ASN A 91 -2.48 -0.17 -13.18
CA ASN A 91 -2.46 0.15 -14.61
C ASN A 91 -2.51 1.67 -14.88
N ASP A 92 -3.37 2.42 -14.17
CA ASP A 92 -3.46 3.88 -14.33
C ASP A 92 -2.17 4.61 -13.88
N LEU A 93 -1.53 4.11 -12.83
CA LEU A 93 -0.28 4.65 -12.32
C LEU A 93 0.93 4.25 -13.18
N GLY A 94 0.81 3.21 -14.00
CA GLY A 94 1.92 2.63 -14.76
C GLY A 94 2.84 1.79 -13.88
N LEU A 95 2.29 1.18 -12.83
CA LEU A 95 2.99 0.31 -11.88
C LEU A 95 2.61 -1.15 -12.13
N GLU A 96 3.53 -2.05 -11.80
CA GLU A 96 3.19 -3.47 -11.64
C GLU A 96 2.64 -3.74 -10.24
N VAL A 97 1.71 -4.68 -10.13
CA VAL A 97 1.31 -5.22 -8.82
C VAL A 97 2.35 -6.25 -8.42
N ASP A 98 3.16 -5.92 -7.42
CA ASP A 98 4.11 -6.86 -6.84
C ASP A 98 3.35 -7.99 -6.13
N ALA A 99 3.52 -9.20 -6.65
CA ALA A 99 2.85 -10.41 -6.19
C ALA A 99 3.84 -11.51 -5.76
N HIS A 100 5.07 -11.16 -5.38
CA HIS A 100 6.10 -12.15 -5.06
C HIS A 100 5.88 -12.85 -3.70
N CYS A 101 5.28 -12.18 -2.72
CA CYS A 101 4.97 -12.78 -1.42
C CYS A 101 3.68 -13.61 -1.46
N SER A 102 3.72 -14.81 -0.89
CA SER A 102 2.52 -15.63 -0.75
C SER A 102 1.55 -15.04 0.28
N ARG A 103 0.25 -15.33 0.17
CA ARG A 103 -0.78 -14.82 1.11
C ARG A 103 -0.49 -15.08 2.59
N LYS A 104 0.26 -16.14 2.93
CA LYS A 104 0.59 -16.52 4.31
C LYS A 104 1.99 -16.08 4.73
N ASP A 105 2.79 -15.57 3.80
CA ASP A 105 4.16 -15.15 4.07
C ASP A 105 4.19 -13.67 4.44
N THR A 106 3.73 -13.38 5.65
CA THR A 106 3.60 -12.01 6.15
C THR A 106 4.94 -11.39 6.53
N GLN A 107 5.95 -12.21 6.83
CA GLN A 107 7.34 -11.75 7.02
C GLN A 107 7.91 -11.23 5.70
N CYS A 108 7.73 -11.94 4.58
CA CYS A 108 8.13 -11.46 3.25
C CYS A 108 7.56 -10.06 2.94
N VAL A 109 6.29 -9.83 3.30
CA VAL A 109 5.64 -8.52 3.09
C VAL A 109 6.32 -7.44 3.94
N ALA A 110 6.58 -7.71 5.23
CA ALA A 110 7.27 -6.77 6.11
C ALA A 110 8.71 -6.47 5.65
N ASP A 111 9.45 -7.50 5.25
CA ASP A 111 10.81 -7.34 4.72
C ASP A 111 10.83 -6.48 3.45
N THR A 112 9.83 -6.64 2.58
CA THR A 112 9.68 -5.80 1.38
C THR A 112 9.43 -4.35 1.74
N ILE A 113 8.53 -4.09 2.70
CA ILE A 113 8.25 -2.73 3.18
C ILE A 113 9.50 -2.08 3.78
N GLN A 114 10.22 -2.81 4.63
CA GLN A 114 11.39 -2.29 5.34
C GLN A 114 12.59 -2.05 4.40
N SER A 115 12.70 -2.83 3.33
CA SER A 115 13.77 -2.69 2.33
C SER A 115 13.42 -1.72 1.19
N TYR A 116 12.19 -1.23 1.11
CA TYR A 116 11.76 -0.35 0.04
C TYR A 116 12.47 1.02 0.09
N ASP A 117 13.22 1.33 -0.98
CA ASP A 117 13.94 2.58 -1.18
C ASP A 117 13.45 3.38 -2.41
N GLY A 118 12.34 2.93 -3.01
CA GLY A 118 11.76 3.52 -4.22
C GLY A 118 10.99 4.82 -3.99
N PRO A 119 10.46 5.42 -5.08
CA PRO A 119 9.64 6.63 -4.99
C PRO A 119 8.25 6.37 -4.41
N GLY A 120 7.57 7.42 -3.94
CA GLY A 120 6.21 7.35 -3.39
C GLY A 120 6.06 6.48 -2.14
N ASN A 121 4.80 6.25 -1.78
CA ASN A 121 4.32 5.42 -0.70
C ASN A 121 3.90 4.04 -1.21
N ILE A 122 3.70 3.11 -0.26
CA ILE A 122 3.38 1.72 -0.55
C ILE A 122 1.89 1.49 -0.31
N LEU A 123 1.17 0.93 -1.27
CA LEU A 123 -0.20 0.44 -1.12
C LEU A 123 -0.20 -1.09 -1.06
N ILE A 124 -0.83 -1.67 -0.05
CA ILE A 124 -0.92 -3.12 0.13
C ILE A 124 -2.39 -3.53 0.15
N SER A 125 -2.79 -4.41 -0.76
CA SER A 125 -4.09 -5.08 -0.70
C SER A 125 -3.93 -6.51 -0.22
N TRP A 126 -4.61 -6.86 0.87
CA TRP A 126 -4.43 -8.18 1.48
C TRP A 126 -5.72 -8.81 2.02
N ARG A 127 -5.60 -10.01 2.60
CA ARG A 127 -6.68 -10.66 3.34
C ARG A 127 -6.70 -10.15 4.78
N HIS A 128 -7.84 -9.64 5.24
CA HIS A 128 -8.05 -9.14 6.61
C HIS A 128 -7.41 -9.99 7.72
N LYS A 129 -7.60 -11.33 7.69
CA LYS A 129 -7.04 -12.24 8.71
C LYS A 129 -5.51 -12.30 8.79
N ASN A 130 -4.81 -11.75 7.79
CA ASN A 130 -3.36 -11.74 7.73
C ASN A 130 -2.77 -10.34 7.98
N MET A 131 -3.60 -9.30 8.05
CA MET A 131 -3.15 -7.90 8.21
C MET A 131 -2.61 -7.61 9.62
N GLY A 132 -3.16 -8.25 10.66
CA GLY A 132 -2.61 -8.23 12.02
C GLY A 132 -1.17 -8.72 12.05
N GLN A 133 -0.93 -9.90 11.48
CA GLN A 133 0.40 -10.51 11.45
C GLN A 133 1.42 -9.69 10.61
N ILE A 134 0.99 -8.98 9.56
CA ILE A 134 1.88 -8.05 8.84
C ILE A 134 2.34 -6.92 9.78
N GLN A 135 1.43 -6.34 10.58
CA GLN A 135 1.79 -5.31 11.57
C GLN A 135 2.77 -5.85 12.62
N GLU A 136 2.57 -7.07 13.12
CA GLU A 136 3.49 -7.71 14.07
C GLU A 136 4.92 -7.78 13.49
N HIS A 137 5.07 -8.21 12.24
CA HIS A 137 6.38 -8.29 11.58
C HIS A 137 6.98 -6.92 11.26
N LEU A 138 6.14 -5.88 11.14
CA LEU A 138 6.59 -4.48 11.02
C LEU A 138 7.04 -3.87 12.35
N GLY A 139 6.81 -4.55 13.48
CA GLY A 139 7.23 -4.11 14.82
C GLY A 139 6.08 -3.71 15.74
N SER A 140 4.83 -3.87 15.32
CA SER A 140 3.68 -3.53 16.17
C SER A 140 3.56 -4.49 17.36
N HIS A 141 3.43 -3.92 18.56
CA HIS A 141 3.18 -4.66 19.79
C HIS A 141 1.69 -4.85 20.11
N ASP A 142 0.82 -4.07 19.46
CA ASP A 142 -0.64 -4.15 19.60
C ASP A 142 -1.31 -4.10 18.21
N PRO A 143 -1.15 -5.17 17.40
CA PRO A 143 -1.62 -5.20 16.03
C PRO A 143 -3.15 -5.13 15.97
N LEU A 144 -3.69 -4.23 15.15
CA LEU A 144 -5.13 -4.13 14.98
C LEU A 144 -5.71 -5.29 14.16
N GLU A 145 -6.92 -5.72 14.52
CA GLU A 145 -7.71 -6.63 13.69
C GLU A 145 -8.55 -5.85 12.67
N TYR A 146 -8.46 -6.25 11.40
CA TYR A 146 -9.29 -5.64 10.36
C TYR A 146 -10.72 -6.20 10.44
N PRO A 147 -11.76 -5.36 10.63
CA PRO A 147 -13.12 -5.82 10.86
C PRO A 147 -13.67 -6.72 9.73
N GLU A 148 -14.26 -7.86 10.09
CA GLU A 148 -14.74 -8.85 9.12
C GLU A 148 -15.88 -8.32 8.23
N ASP A 149 -16.71 -7.41 8.75
CA ASP A 149 -17.84 -6.78 8.07
C ASP A 149 -17.45 -5.60 7.17
N ARG A 150 -16.19 -5.16 7.22
CA ARG A 150 -15.69 -4.01 6.44
C ARG A 150 -14.86 -4.45 5.24
N PHE A 151 -14.91 -3.66 4.18
CA PHE A 151 -14.13 -3.82 2.95
C PHE A 151 -13.47 -2.52 2.50
N ASP A 152 -13.76 -1.42 3.18
CA ASP A 152 -13.56 -0.06 2.71
C ASP A 152 -12.62 0.76 3.60
N LEU A 153 -11.88 0.13 4.51
CA LEU A 153 -10.98 0.85 5.41
C LEU A 153 -9.59 0.96 4.80
N ILE A 154 -9.03 2.16 4.92
CA ILE A 154 -7.64 2.47 4.61
C ILE A 154 -6.92 2.64 5.94
N TRP A 155 -5.91 1.81 6.18
CA TRP A 155 -5.02 1.97 7.32
C TRP A 155 -3.76 2.69 6.90
N THR A 156 -3.44 3.78 7.58
CA THR A 156 -2.20 4.53 7.37
C THR A 156 -1.18 4.13 8.43
N ILE A 157 -0.02 3.66 7.97
CA ILE A 157 1.08 3.18 8.81
C ILE A 157 2.35 3.93 8.39
N PRO A 158 2.67 5.06 9.04
CA PRO A 158 3.91 5.79 8.77
C PRO A 158 5.11 5.06 9.38
N PHE A 159 6.31 5.35 8.90
CA PHE A 159 7.55 4.96 9.58
C PHE A 159 7.53 5.43 11.05
N PRO A 160 7.91 4.61 12.05
CA PRO A 160 8.68 3.36 11.95
C PRO A 160 7.88 2.08 11.65
N TYR A 161 6.61 2.21 11.23
CA TYR A 161 5.68 1.12 10.86
C TYR A 161 5.08 0.32 12.02
N GLU A 162 5.32 0.77 13.25
CA GLU A 162 4.90 0.07 14.47
C GLU A 162 3.41 0.24 14.79
N GLU A 163 2.75 1.27 14.23
CA GLU A 163 1.37 1.63 14.57
C GLU A 163 0.56 2.08 13.36
N VAL A 164 -0.73 1.71 13.33
CA VAL A 164 -1.73 2.33 12.47
C VAL A 164 -2.13 3.66 13.09
N THR A 165 -1.71 4.77 12.49
CA THR A 165 -1.96 6.12 13.05
C THR A 165 -3.27 6.73 12.59
N ASP A 166 -3.84 6.21 11.50
CA ASP A 166 -5.10 6.71 10.95
C ASP A 166 -5.89 5.61 10.24
N ILE A 167 -7.21 5.68 10.34
CA ILE A 167 -8.16 4.76 9.71
C ILE A 167 -9.24 5.58 9.04
N GLU A 168 -9.29 5.51 7.72
CA GLU A 168 -10.28 6.22 6.90
C GLU A 168 -11.19 5.22 6.20
N SER A 169 -12.35 5.69 5.73
CA SER A 169 -13.19 4.90 4.82
C SER A 169 -13.02 5.42 3.41
N GLU A 170 -12.96 4.51 2.43
CA GLU A 170 -12.84 4.82 1.01
C GLU A 170 -14.03 5.65 0.47
N PHE A 171 -15.20 5.56 1.13
CA PHE A 171 -16.44 6.23 0.74
C PHE A 171 -16.86 6.01 -0.73
N CYS A 172 -16.56 4.83 -1.26
CA CYS A 172 -16.90 4.48 -2.64
C CYS A 172 -18.40 4.63 -2.93
N PRO A 173 -18.78 5.41 -3.96
CA PRO A 173 -20.18 5.73 -4.23
C PRO A 173 -21.05 4.49 -4.38
N GLY A 174 -22.13 4.39 -3.60
CA GLY A 174 -23.09 3.29 -3.67
C GLY A 174 -22.53 1.92 -3.26
N LEU A 175 -21.54 1.88 -2.36
CA LEU A 175 -21.09 0.67 -1.64
C LEU A 175 -21.39 0.71 -0.13
N GLY A 176 -22.25 1.65 0.31
CA GLY A 176 -22.71 1.69 1.70
C GLY A 176 -21.57 1.83 2.72
N SER A 177 -20.68 2.80 2.53
CA SER A 177 -19.65 3.11 3.52
C SER A 177 -20.23 3.81 4.75
N ARG A 178 -19.67 3.50 5.91
CA ARG A 178 -19.90 4.22 7.17
C ARG A 178 -18.57 4.80 7.63
N PRO A 179 -18.55 5.93 8.35
CA PRO A 179 -17.30 6.48 8.89
C PRO A 179 -16.48 5.40 9.60
N ALA A 180 -15.15 5.49 9.49
CA ALA A 180 -14.27 4.70 10.32
C ALA A 180 -14.63 5.02 11.78
N LEU A 181 -14.89 3.97 12.56
CA LEU A 181 -14.95 4.15 13.99
C LEU A 181 -13.49 4.34 14.40
N VAL A 182 -13.12 5.57 14.79
CA VAL A 182 -11.88 5.77 15.52
C VAL A 182 -11.92 4.76 16.65
N ALA A 183 -10.99 3.82 16.67
CA ALA A 183 -10.83 2.96 17.81
C ALA A 183 -10.48 3.91 18.96
N GLN A 184 -11.49 4.28 19.75
CA GLN A 184 -11.30 4.90 21.03
C GLN A 184 -10.61 3.84 21.88
N TYR A 185 -9.29 3.93 21.94
CA TYR A 185 -8.51 3.43 23.06
C TYR A 185 -8.24 4.62 23.99
#